data_AF-A0A0F8W4Q1-F1
#
_entry.id   AF-A0A0F8W4Q1-F1
#
_cell.length_a   1.000
_cell.length_b   1.000
_cell.length_c   1.000
_cell.angle_alpha   90.00
_cell.angle_beta   90.00
_cell.angle_gamma   90.00
#
_symmetry.space_group_name_H-M   'P 1'
#
loop_
_entity.id
_entity.type
_entity.pdbx_description
1 polymer ?
#
loop_
_entity_poly.entity_id
_entity_poly.type
_entity_poly.pdbx_seq_one_letter_code
_entity_poly.pdbx_strand_id
1 'polypeptide(L)'
;PDLPNEKTSSLFHSNLYRLRQALYPECIGKDSGRYILDPHGSFRFDVDEFQETLRKAAGLPPEGDEATSLMEKALALYSGQFGQEFYTEWVETMRWQFEEQHMRLLTTMAGAYTERGEYKRSADLCQQILSVDEYNEAAWYRLMSNYILDDQVEAATFCYRKYVDIVSEGVGGEEIPEFEEICSRIRDKR
;
A
#
# COMPACT_ATOMS: atom_id res chain seq x y z
N PRO A 1 13.14 -0.04 25.16
CA PRO A 1 12.27 -0.24 26.34
C PRO A 1 12.92 0.35 27.59
N ASP A 2 12.25 1.31 28.22
CA ASP A 2 12.71 1.92 29.47
C ASP A 2 12.30 1.05 30.67
N LEU A 3 12.84 -0.18 30.71
CA LEU A 3 12.66 -1.09 31.83
C LEU A 3 14.01 -1.37 32.51
N PRO A 4 14.04 -1.53 33.84
CA PRO A 4 15.25 -1.97 34.55
C PRO A 4 15.77 -3.31 34.00
N ASN A 5 17.09 -3.43 33.80
CA ASN A 5 17.75 -4.57 33.14
C ASN A 5 17.32 -5.96 33.66
N GLU A 6 17.10 -6.10 34.98
CA GLU A 6 16.66 -7.37 35.59
C GLU A 6 15.27 -7.80 35.13
N LYS A 7 14.33 -6.85 35.02
CA LYS A 7 12.96 -7.13 34.53
C LYS A 7 12.97 -7.46 33.03
N THR A 8 13.83 -6.78 32.27
CA THR A 8 14.02 -7.03 30.82
C THR A 8 14.52 -8.46 30.56
N SER A 9 15.47 -8.95 31.37
CA SER A 9 16.03 -10.31 31.24
C SER A 9 14.98 -11.40 31.55
N SER A 10 14.24 -11.26 32.64
CA SER A 10 13.21 -12.23 33.05
C SER A 10 12.06 -12.34 32.04
N LEU A 11 11.58 -11.20 31.53
CA LEU A 11 10.53 -11.15 30.50
C LEU A 11 11.01 -11.77 29.18
N PHE A 12 12.24 -11.47 28.76
CA PHE A 12 12.82 -12.05 27.56
C PHE A 12 12.87 -13.58 27.65
N HIS A 13 13.41 -14.14 28.74
CA HIS A 13 13.52 -15.60 28.91
C HIS A 13 12.15 -16.29 28.97
N SER A 14 11.15 -15.64 29.58
CA SER A 14 9.78 -16.14 29.61
C SER A 14 9.15 -16.19 28.20
N ASN A 15 9.35 -15.15 27.40
CA ASN A 15 8.86 -15.11 26.01
C ASN A 15 9.62 -16.08 25.10
N LEU A 16 10.94 -16.20 25.27
CA LEU A 16 11.76 -17.20 24.56
C LEU A 16 11.28 -18.62 24.85
N TYR A 17 10.96 -18.93 26.10
CA TYR A 17 10.39 -20.22 26.47
C TYR A 17 9.06 -20.47 25.74
N ARG A 18 8.13 -19.50 25.76
CA ARG A 18 6.84 -19.61 25.05
C ARG A 18 7.02 -19.80 23.55
N LEU A 19 7.93 -19.05 22.93
CA LEU A 19 8.22 -19.15 21.50
C LEU A 19 8.77 -20.53 21.12
N ARG A 20 9.67 -21.10 21.93
CA ARG A 20 10.17 -22.48 21.76
C ARG A 20 9.09 -23.56 21.90
N GLN A 21 8.11 -23.33 22.77
CA GLN A 21 6.95 -24.22 22.90
C GLN A 21 5.98 -24.12 21.72
N ALA A 22 5.82 -22.92 21.15
CA ALA A 22 4.93 -22.69 20.02
C ALA A 22 5.52 -23.14 18.68
N LEU A 23 6.85 -23.08 18.54
CA LEU A 23 7.59 -23.49 17.35
C LEU A 23 8.31 -24.83 17.61
N TYR A 24 9.60 -24.77 17.91
CA TYR A 24 10.43 -25.91 18.27
C TYR A 24 11.60 -25.44 19.15
N PRO A 25 12.24 -26.32 19.95
CA PRO A 25 13.20 -25.89 20.97
C PRO A 25 14.41 -25.11 20.43
N GLU A 26 14.89 -25.44 19.23
CA GLU A 26 16.08 -24.88 18.60
C GLU A 26 15.81 -23.62 17.76
N CYS A 27 14.53 -23.19 17.62
CA CYS A 27 14.13 -22.09 16.73
C CYS A 27 14.83 -20.74 16.99
N ILE A 28 15.39 -20.59 18.19
CA ILE A 28 16.26 -19.47 18.55
C ILE A 28 17.57 -20.04 19.10
N GLY A 29 18.65 -19.79 18.35
CA GLY A 29 20.03 -20.07 18.72
C GLY A 29 20.70 -18.87 19.41
N LYS A 30 21.96 -19.07 19.80
CA LYS A 30 22.82 -18.00 20.31
C LYS A 30 24.15 -18.04 19.58
N ASP A 31 24.51 -16.92 18.95
CA ASP A 31 25.78 -16.75 18.25
C ASP A 31 26.44 -15.43 18.69
N SER A 32 27.73 -15.49 19.05
CA SER A 32 28.53 -14.32 19.41
C SER A 32 27.87 -13.37 20.43
N GLY A 33 27.16 -13.95 21.41
CA GLY A 33 26.45 -13.19 22.46
C GLY A 33 25.08 -12.64 22.06
N ARG A 34 24.61 -12.89 20.83
CA ARG A 34 23.32 -12.44 20.29
C ARG A 34 22.38 -13.63 20.10
N TYR A 35 21.08 -13.37 20.11
CA TYR A 35 20.08 -14.35 19.73
C TYR A 35 19.85 -14.28 18.22
N ILE A 36 19.75 -15.45 17.59
CA ILE A 36 19.49 -15.59 16.17
C ILE A 36 18.34 -16.57 15.96
N LEU A 37 17.57 -16.39 14.88
CA LEU A 37 16.69 -17.45 14.39
C LEU A 37 17.54 -18.65 13.96
N ASP A 38 17.01 -19.86 14.11
CA ASP A 38 17.68 -21.08 13.66
C ASP A 38 18.06 -20.97 12.16
N PRO A 39 19.36 -20.98 11.81
CA PRO A 39 19.79 -20.92 10.41
C PRO A 39 19.34 -22.13 9.57
N HIS A 40 18.99 -23.25 10.23
CA HIS A 40 18.44 -24.44 9.59
C HIS A 40 16.90 -24.45 9.60
N GLY A 41 16.28 -23.47 10.24
CA GLY A 41 14.85 -23.28 10.27
C GLY A 41 14.31 -22.73 8.95
N SER A 42 13.10 -23.16 8.57
CA SER A 42 12.36 -22.59 7.46
C SER A 42 11.36 -21.56 7.98
N PHE A 43 11.72 -20.29 7.92
CA PHE A 43 10.84 -19.17 8.27
C PHE A 43 10.34 -18.48 7.00
N ARG A 44 9.07 -18.11 6.98
CA ARG A 44 8.49 -17.27 5.93
C ARG A 44 7.96 -16.00 6.55
N PHE A 45 8.26 -14.89 5.90
CA PHE A 45 7.81 -13.56 6.29
C PHE A 45 7.09 -12.97 5.10
N ASP A 46 5.84 -12.56 5.31
CA ASP A 46 5.02 -11.86 4.34
C ASP A 46 5.71 -10.59 3.83
N VAL A 47 6.40 -9.87 4.71
CA VAL A 47 7.21 -8.70 4.39
C VAL A 47 8.31 -9.01 3.37
N ASP A 48 9.06 -10.10 3.57
CA ASP A 48 10.12 -10.49 2.64
C ASP A 48 9.52 -10.88 1.28
N GLU A 49 8.42 -11.62 1.29
CA GLU A 49 7.70 -11.99 0.06
C GLU A 49 7.13 -10.77 -0.67
N PHE A 50 6.62 -9.78 0.06
CA PHE A 50 6.07 -8.53 -0.48
C PHE A 50 7.17 -7.73 -1.18
N GLN A 51 8.27 -7.46 -0.48
CA GLN A 51 9.40 -6.69 -1.01
C GLN A 51 10.05 -7.38 -2.21
N GLU A 52 10.23 -8.70 -2.13
CA GLU A 52 10.78 -9.50 -3.23
C GLU A 52 9.89 -9.44 -4.47
N THR A 53 8.58 -9.52 -4.27
CA THR A 53 7.60 -9.48 -5.36
C THR A 53 7.56 -8.10 -6.02
N LEU A 54 7.57 -7.02 -5.23
CA LEU A 54 7.68 -5.64 -5.74
C LEU A 54 8.96 -5.44 -6.55
N ARG A 55 10.10 -5.93 -6.03
CA ARG A 55 11.39 -5.80 -6.70
C ARG A 55 11.42 -6.53 -8.05
N LYS A 56 10.76 -7.69 -8.16
CA LYS A 56 10.61 -8.41 -9.44
C LYS A 56 9.72 -7.64 -10.40
N ALA A 57 8.58 -7.13 -9.93
CA ALA A 57 7.65 -6.36 -10.76
C ALA A 57 8.29 -5.08 -11.32
N ALA A 58 9.12 -4.39 -10.53
CA ALA A 58 9.77 -3.14 -10.93
C ALA A 58 10.74 -3.27 -12.12
N GLY A 59 11.20 -4.49 -12.43
CA GLY A 59 12.06 -4.75 -13.59
C GLY A 59 11.31 -5.03 -14.90
N LEU A 60 9.97 -5.01 -14.87
CA LEU A 60 9.11 -5.39 -15.99
C LEU A 60 8.22 -4.21 -16.43
N PRO A 61 7.76 -4.19 -17.69
CA PRO A 61 6.73 -3.25 -18.12
C PRO A 61 5.46 -3.42 -17.26
N PRO A 62 4.98 -2.39 -16.55
CA PRO A 62 3.87 -2.51 -15.60
C PRO A 62 2.58 -3.09 -16.20
N GLU A 63 2.28 -2.76 -17.45
CA GLU A 63 1.14 -3.22 -18.22
C GLU A 63 1.29 -4.66 -18.73
N GLY A 64 2.46 -5.28 -18.59
CA GLY A 64 2.71 -6.68 -18.94
C GLY A 64 2.02 -7.65 -17.97
N ASP A 65 1.60 -8.81 -18.48
CA ASP A 65 0.90 -9.82 -17.67
C ASP A 65 1.74 -10.32 -16.48
N GLU A 66 3.05 -10.49 -16.68
CA GLU A 66 3.96 -10.93 -15.61
C GLU A 66 4.09 -9.88 -14.51
N ALA A 67 4.27 -8.60 -14.87
CA ALA A 67 4.33 -7.50 -13.91
C ALA A 67 3.01 -7.38 -13.14
N THR A 68 1.89 -7.44 -13.85
CA THR A 68 0.54 -7.38 -13.27
C THR A 68 0.32 -8.51 -12.27
N SER A 69 0.67 -9.75 -12.62
CA SER A 69 0.53 -10.90 -11.72
C SER A 69 1.39 -10.77 -10.45
N LEU A 70 2.62 -10.26 -10.58
CA LEU A 70 3.47 -9.98 -9.44
C LEU A 70 2.87 -8.86 -8.56
N MET A 71 2.40 -7.78 -9.17
CA MET A 71 1.77 -6.67 -8.44
C MET A 71 0.50 -7.12 -7.70
N GLU A 72 -0.35 -7.95 -8.31
CA GLU A 72 -1.52 -8.56 -7.66
C GLU A 72 -1.12 -9.45 -6.48
N LYS A 73 -0.04 -10.24 -6.62
CA LYS A 73 0.50 -11.04 -5.52
C LYS A 73 1.01 -10.14 -4.38
N ALA A 74 1.73 -9.07 -4.69
CA ALA A 74 2.20 -8.12 -3.68
C ALA A 74 1.03 -7.45 -2.96
N LEU A 75 -0.02 -7.06 -3.69
CA LEU A 75 -1.22 -6.45 -3.11
C LEU A 75 -1.92 -7.41 -2.14
N ALA A 76 -2.02 -8.70 -2.49
CA ALA A 76 -2.60 -9.72 -1.63
C ALA A 76 -1.79 -10.02 -0.34
N LEU A 77 -0.47 -9.75 -0.34
CA LEU A 77 0.38 -9.90 0.85
C LEU A 77 0.21 -8.73 1.83
N TYR A 78 -0.19 -7.55 1.35
CA TYR A 78 -0.43 -6.38 2.18
C TYR A 78 -1.85 -6.44 2.78
N SER A 79 -2.02 -7.16 3.89
CA SER A 79 -3.33 -7.35 4.53
C SER A 79 -3.70 -6.31 5.60
N GLY A 80 -2.86 -5.29 5.79
CA GLY A 80 -3.08 -4.24 6.77
C GLY A 80 -1.78 -3.61 7.26
N GLN A 81 -1.91 -2.72 8.24
CA GLN A 81 -0.78 -1.97 8.78
C GLN A 81 0.25 -2.89 9.45
N PHE A 82 1.55 -2.61 9.25
CA PHE A 82 2.63 -3.38 9.85
C PHE A 82 2.64 -3.25 11.38
N GLY A 83 2.70 -4.40 12.06
CA GLY A 83 2.90 -4.48 13.50
C GLY A 83 1.87 -3.70 14.33
N GLN A 84 0.58 -3.83 14.04
CA GLN A 84 -0.52 -3.04 14.66
C GLN A 84 -0.48 -3.00 16.21
N GLU A 85 -0.01 -4.07 16.84
CA GLU A 85 0.06 -4.19 18.31
C GLU A 85 1.33 -3.58 18.92
N PHE A 86 2.27 -3.11 18.10
CA PHE A 86 3.57 -2.61 18.54
C PHE A 86 3.69 -1.10 18.30
N TYR A 87 4.03 -0.38 19.37
CA TYR A 87 4.16 1.09 19.41
C TYR A 87 5.61 1.51 19.72
N THR A 88 6.55 0.99 18.94
CA THR A 88 7.97 1.31 19.06
C THR A 88 8.44 2.04 17.82
N GLU A 89 9.38 2.97 17.96
CA GLU A 89 9.87 3.83 16.86
C GLU A 89 10.29 3.06 15.60
N TRP A 90 10.95 1.90 15.75
CA TRP A 90 11.34 1.09 14.60
C TRP A 90 10.14 0.49 13.86
N VAL A 91 9.04 0.15 14.56
CA VAL A 91 7.80 -0.33 13.93
C VAL A 91 7.11 0.80 13.19
N GLU A 92 7.02 1.99 13.78
CA GLU A 92 6.44 3.16 13.11
C GLU A 92 7.21 3.52 11.83
N THR A 93 8.54 3.41 11.86
CA THR A 93 9.38 3.61 10.68
C THR A 93 9.07 2.59 9.58
N MET A 94 9.01 1.30 9.93
CA MET A 94 8.69 0.23 8.97
C MET A 94 7.28 0.38 8.41
N ARG A 95 6.33 0.75 9.26
CA ARG A 95 4.94 1.00 8.90
C ARG A 95 4.81 2.10 7.87
N TRP A 96 5.43 3.25 8.11
CA TRP A 96 5.47 4.35 7.13
C TRP A 96 6.09 3.90 5.79
N GLN A 97 7.20 3.15 5.82
CA GLN A 97 7.85 2.63 4.61
C GLN A 97 6.94 1.67 3.82
N PHE A 98 6.19 0.80 4.49
CA PHE A 98 5.30 -0.15 3.82
C PHE A 98 4.02 0.50 3.30
N GLU A 99 3.46 1.45 4.04
CA GLU A 99 2.34 2.26 3.57
C GLU A 99 2.71 3.03 2.30
N GLU A 100 3.90 3.64 2.26
CA GLU A 100 4.40 4.33 1.08
C GLU A 100 4.62 3.38 -0.11
N GLN A 101 5.16 2.18 0.11
CA GLN A 101 5.30 1.15 -0.92
C GLN A 101 3.94 0.65 -1.44
N HIS A 102 2.97 0.46 -0.55
CA HIS A 102 1.62 0.06 -0.91
C HIS A 102 0.92 1.13 -1.76
N MET A 103 1.03 2.41 -1.38
CA MET A 103 0.47 3.53 -2.17
C MET A 103 1.11 3.63 -3.56
N ARG A 104 2.43 3.43 -3.66
CA ARG A 104 3.11 3.31 -4.97
C ARG A 104 2.57 2.14 -5.80
N LEU A 105 2.42 0.97 -5.18
CA LEU A 105 1.88 -0.23 -5.84
C LEU A 105 0.49 0.04 -6.42
N LEU A 106 -0.44 0.57 -5.62
CA LEU A 106 -1.79 0.93 -6.08
C LEU A 106 -1.75 1.90 -7.26
N THR A 107 -0.89 2.92 -7.17
CA THR A 107 -0.75 3.96 -8.21
C THR A 107 -0.23 3.37 -9.53
N THR A 108 0.79 2.52 -9.46
CA THR A 108 1.36 1.83 -10.63
C THR A 108 0.34 0.87 -11.24
N MET A 109 -0.35 0.07 -10.43
CA MET A 109 -1.38 -0.86 -10.91
C MET A 109 -2.56 -0.14 -11.55
N ALA A 110 -3.01 1.00 -10.99
CA ALA A 110 -4.05 1.81 -11.61
C ALA A 110 -3.60 2.31 -12.99
N GLY A 111 -2.37 2.78 -13.11
CA GLY A 111 -1.76 3.10 -14.41
C GLY A 111 -1.79 1.92 -15.38
N ALA A 112 -1.26 0.77 -14.96
CA ALA A 112 -1.19 -0.43 -15.79
C ALA A 112 -2.58 -0.89 -16.27
N TYR A 113 -3.58 -0.93 -15.40
CA TYR A 113 -4.96 -1.28 -15.80
C TYR A 113 -5.58 -0.25 -16.73
N THR A 114 -5.27 1.04 -16.58
CA THR A 114 -5.71 2.08 -17.52
C THR A 114 -5.18 1.79 -18.93
N GLU A 115 -3.87 1.56 -19.06
CA GLU A 115 -3.22 1.26 -20.36
C GLU A 115 -3.73 -0.03 -21.01
N ARG A 116 -4.16 -1.00 -20.19
CA ARG A 116 -4.76 -2.26 -20.64
C ARG A 116 -6.24 -2.17 -21.01
N GLY A 117 -6.86 -1.00 -20.84
CA GLY A 117 -8.31 -0.82 -21.03
C GLY A 117 -9.18 -1.43 -19.92
N GLU A 118 -8.57 -1.86 -18.80
CA GLU A 118 -9.25 -2.42 -17.63
C GLU A 118 -9.73 -1.29 -16.69
N TYR A 119 -10.48 -0.33 -17.24
CA TYR A 119 -10.81 0.95 -16.59
C TYR A 119 -11.50 0.78 -15.22
N LYS A 120 -12.39 -0.19 -15.09
CA LYS A 120 -13.07 -0.47 -13.81
C LYS A 120 -12.11 -0.87 -12.70
N ARG A 121 -11.14 -1.75 -13.01
CA ARG A 121 -10.12 -2.17 -12.02
C ARG A 121 -9.22 -1.00 -11.65
N SER A 122 -8.85 -0.15 -12.62
CA SER A 122 -8.11 1.06 -12.30
C SER A 122 -8.93 2.02 -11.44
N ALA A 123 -10.23 2.19 -11.70
CA ALA A 123 -11.10 3.06 -10.92
C ALA A 123 -11.21 2.57 -9.47
N ASP A 124 -11.35 1.27 -9.24
CA ASP A 124 -11.38 0.67 -7.91
C ASP A 124 -10.09 0.97 -7.12
N LEU A 125 -8.92 0.88 -7.77
CA LEU A 125 -7.65 1.23 -7.14
C LEU A 125 -7.53 2.73 -6.85
N CYS A 126 -7.99 3.60 -7.77
CA CYS A 126 -8.02 5.03 -7.51
C CYS A 126 -8.92 5.39 -6.31
N GLN A 127 -10.07 4.72 -6.16
CA GLN A 127 -10.92 4.90 -4.98
C GLN A 127 -10.22 4.46 -3.69
N GLN A 128 -9.46 3.37 -3.72
CA GLN A 128 -8.65 2.95 -2.57
C GLN A 128 -7.60 4.01 -2.21
N ILE A 129 -6.89 4.55 -3.20
CA ILE A 129 -5.93 5.64 -3.00
C ILE A 129 -6.62 6.85 -2.34
N LEU A 130 -7.78 7.26 -2.87
CA LEU A 130 -8.55 8.41 -2.36
C LEU A 130 -9.17 8.18 -0.98
N SER A 131 -9.34 6.93 -0.55
CA SER A 131 -9.79 6.63 0.81
C SER A 131 -8.69 6.86 1.87
N VAL A 132 -7.44 6.85 1.44
CA VAL A 132 -6.26 7.11 2.29
C VAL A 132 -5.83 8.58 2.18
N ASP A 133 -5.84 9.12 0.96
CA ASP A 133 -5.44 10.49 0.63
C ASP A 133 -6.48 11.11 -0.30
N GLU A 134 -7.49 11.75 0.28
CA GLU A 134 -8.59 12.37 -0.48
C GLU A 134 -8.15 13.60 -1.30
N TYR A 135 -6.97 14.15 -1.01
CA TYR A 135 -6.39 15.29 -1.74
C TYR A 135 -5.50 14.85 -2.90
N ASN A 136 -5.44 13.54 -3.20
CA ASN A 136 -4.62 13.01 -4.28
C ASN A 136 -5.19 13.36 -5.67
N GLU A 137 -4.74 14.48 -6.25
CA GLU A 137 -5.21 14.97 -7.54
C GLU A 137 -4.99 13.98 -8.69
N ALA A 138 -3.85 13.29 -8.69
CA ALA A 138 -3.52 12.31 -9.72
C ALA A 138 -4.50 11.12 -9.70
N ALA A 139 -4.92 10.67 -8.52
CA ALA A 139 -5.92 9.63 -8.37
C ALA A 139 -7.32 10.11 -8.80
N TRP A 140 -7.69 11.35 -8.47
CA TRP A 140 -8.94 11.96 -8.95
C TRP A 140 -8.99 12.06 -10.47
N TYR A 141 -7.95 12.61 -11.09
CA TYR A 141 -7.85 12.71 -12.54
C TYR A 141 -7.97 11.33 -13.19
N ARG A 142 -7.18 10.35 -12.73
CA ARG A 142 -7.22 8.98 -13.28
C ARG A 142 -8.58 8.32 -13.10
N LEU A 143 -9.24 8.48 -11.95
CA LEU A 143 -10.58 7.96 -11.71
C LEU A 143 -11.59 8.52 -12.72
N MET A 144 -11.60 9.84 -12.92
CA MET A 144 -12.50 10.50 -13.86
C MET A 144 -12.19 10.14 -15.31
N SER A 145 -10.92 10.10 -15.69
CA SER A 145 -10.48 9.64 -17.02
C SER A 145 -10.98 8.23 -17.30
N ASN A 146 -10.81 7.29 -16.36
CA ASN A 146 -11.27 5.91 -16.52
C ASN A 146 -12.79 5.81 -16.64
N TYR A 147 -13.55 6.61 -15.89
CA TYR A 147 -15.01 6.65 -16.08
C TYR A 147 -15.41 7.17 -17.45
N ILE A 148 -14.74 8.19 -17.98
CA ILE A 148 -15.01 8.69 -19.32
C ILE A 148 -14.66 7.64 -20.39
N LEU A 149 -13.54 6.94 -20.22
CA LEU A 149 -13.09 5.88 -21.12
C LEU A 149 -14.00 4.64 -21.08
N ASP A 150 -14.65 4.36 -19.94
CA ASP A 150 -15.69 3.33 -19.77
C ASP A 150 -17.11 3.84 -20.11
N ASP A 151 -17.22 4.99 -20.78
CA ASP A 151 -18.48 5.65 -21.17
C ASP A 151 -19.44 6.04 -20.02
N GLN A 152 -18.94 6.11 -18.78
CA GLN A 152 -19.68 6.50 -17.57
C GLN A 152 -19.51 7.99 -17.22
N VAL A 153 -19.94 8.89 -18.10
CA VAL A 153 -19.71 10.35 -17.93
C VAL A 153 -20.43 10.94 -16.71
N GLU A 154 -21.58 10.38 -16.31
CA GLU A 154 -22.30 10.79 -15.11
C GLU A 154 -21.47 10.50 -13.84
N ALA A 155 -20.78 9.35 -13.81
CA ALA A 155 -19.88 9.00 -12.71
C ALA A 155 -18.68 9.95 -12.66
N ALA A 156 -18.06 10.24 -13.81
CA ALA A 156 -16.98 11.24 -13.89
C ALA A 156 -17.45 12.64 -13.43
N THR A 157 -18.66 13.05 -13.81
CA THR A 157 -19.27 14.32 -13.39
C THR A 157 -19.49 14.38 -11.89
N PHE A 158 -19.97 13.29 -11.29
CA PHE A 158 -20.13 13.19 -9.85
C PHE A 158 -18.78 13.28 -9.13
N CYS A 159 -17.77 12.55 -9.60
CA CYS A 159 -16.41 12.61 -9.05
C CYS A 159 -15.81 14.01 -9.15
N TYR A 160 -15.98 14.71 -10.27
CA TYR A 160 -15.47 16.08 -10.44
C TYR A 160 -16.07 17.04 -9.42
N ARG A 161 -17.40 16.98 -9.20
CA ARG A 161 -18.06 17.80 -8.17
C ARG A 161 -17.52 17.50 -6.79
N LYS A 162 -17.37 16.21 -6.46
CA LYS A 162 -16.81 15.80 -5.17
C LYS A 162 -15.37 16.28 -4.98
N TYR A 163 -14.54 16.21 -6.02
CA TYR A 163 -13.18 16.75 -6.00
C TYR A 163 -13.18 18.26 -5.72
N VAL A 164 -14.01 19.03 -6.43
CA VAL A 164 -14.17 20.47 -6.22
C VAL A 164 -14.59 20.78 -4.79
N ASP A 165 -15.55 20.04 -4.23
CA ASP A 165 -15.99 20.21 -2.84
C ASP A 165 -14.84 19.97 -1.85
N ILE A 166 -14.10 18.85 -1.99
CA ILE A 166 -12.96 18.50 -1.12
C ILE A 166 -11.85 19.57 -1.17
N VAL A 167 -11.45 20.00 -2.37
CA VAL A 167 -10.38 21.00 -2.53
C VAL A 167 -10.85 22.36 -2.01
N SER A 168 -12.11 22.74 -2.23
CA SER A 168 -12.67 24.01 -1.72
C SER A 168 -12.73 24.06 -0.20
N GLU A 169 -12.97 22.93 0.46
CA GLU A 169 -12.99 22.83 1.93
C GLU A 169 -11.57 22.81 2.53
N GLY A 170 -10.61 22.17 1.85
CA GLY A 170 -9.24 22.00 2.34
C GLY A 170 -8.33 23.20 2.07
N VAL A 171 -8.59 23.98 1.02
CA VAL A 171 -7.67 25.04 0.58
C VAL A 171 -8.27 26.42 0.82
N GLY A 172 -7.67 27.16 1.76
CA GLY A 172 -8.01 28.56 2.06
C GLY A 172 -7.59 29.56 0.97
N GLY A 173 -7.99 29.33 -0.29
CA GLY A 173 -7.90 30.31 -1.37
C GLY A 173 -6.90 30.03 -2.51
N GLU A 174 -6.52 28.78 -2.80
CA GLU A 174 -5.83 28.46 -4.07
C GLU A 174 -6.83 28.09 -5.16
N GLU A 175 -6.44 28.34 -6.41
CA GLU A 175 -7.23 27.97 -7.58
C GLU A 175 -7.31 26.45 -7.71
N ILE A 176 -8.53 25.92 -7.77
CA ILE A 176 -8.78 24.50 -7.98
C ILE A 176 -8.26 24.14 -9.37
N PRO A 177 -7.35 23.14 -9.51
CA PRO A 177 -6.91 22.69 -10.80
C PRO A 177 -8.09 22.32 -11.70
N GLU A 178 -8.28 23.09 -12.76
CA GLU A 178 -9.28 22.77 -13.77
C GLU A 178 -8.72 21.62 -14.61
N PHE A 179 -9.23 20.42 -14.38
CA PHE A 179 -9.00 19.29 -15.28
C PHE A 179 -9.68 19.57 -16.64
N GLU A 180 -9.13 20.48 -17.44
CA GLU A 180 -9.74 21.04 -18.64
C GLU A 180 -10.25 19.97 -19.61
N GLU A 181 -9.45 18.91 -19.80
CA GLU A 181 -9.81 17.77 -20.63
C GLU A 181 -11.06 17.04 -20.10
N ILE A 182 -11.11 16.77 -18.80
CA ILE A 182 -12.25 16.12 -18.14
C ILE A 182 -13.50 17.00 -18.28
N CYS A 183 -13.37 18.30 -18.03
CA CYS A 183 -14.44 19.27 -18.17
C CYS A 183 -14.96 19.37 -19.61
N SER A 184 -14.08 19.32 -20.61
CA SER A 184 -14.48 19.27 -22.02
C SER A 184 -15.29 18.01 -22.33
N ARG A 185 -14.78 16.83 -21.96
CA ARG A 185 -15.43 15.54 -22.21
C ARG A 185 -16.81 15.42 -21.54
N ILE A 186 -16.96 15.97 -20.34
CA ILE A 186 -18.24 16.02 -19.63
C ILE A 186 -19.25 16.92 -20.36
N ARG A 187 -18.79 18.05 -20.94
CA ARG A 187 -19.66 18.96 -21.71
C ARG A 187 -20.07 18.37 -23.05
N ASP A 188 -19.18 17.67 -23.75
CA ASP A 188 -19.41 17.16 -25.11
C ASP A 188 -20.43 16.01 -25.17
N LYS A 189 -20.70 15.31 -24.06
CA LYS A 189 -21.69 14.22 -23.98
C LYS A 189 -23.06 14.62 -23.39
N ARG A 190 -23.26 15.90 -23.05
CA ARG A 190 -24.57 16.44 -22.62
C ARG A 190 -25.44 16.82 -23.82
#